data_AF-A0A340XER1-F1
#
_entry.id   AF-A0A340XER1-F1
#
_cell.length_a   1.000
_cell.length_b   1.000
_cell.length_c   1.000
_cell.angle_alpha   90.00
_cell.angle_beta   90.00
_cell.angle_gamma   90.00
#
_symmetry.space_group_name_H-M   'P 1'
#
loop_
_entity.id
_entity.type
_entity.pdbx_description
1 polymer ?
#
loop_
_entity_poly.entity_id
_entity_poly.type
_entity_poly.pdbx_seq_one_letter_code
_entity_poly.pdbx_strand_id
1 'polypeptide(L)'
;MNKIKNTLGRLIRSNKEQTQFANTRTDSVMLQTGMRGAFGKPQGTVARVHVGQVIMSIRTKLQNKEHVIEALCRAKFKFPGRQKIHISKKWGFTKFNADEFENMVAEKRLIPDGCGVKYIPNRGPLDKWRALHS
;
A
#
# COMPACT_ATOMS: atom_id res chain seq x y z
N MET A 1 5.74 -4.93 3.00
CA MET A 1 4.32 -4.47 2.99
C MET A 1 3.95 -3.48 4.10
N ASN A 2 4.63 -3.42 5.26
CA ASN A 2 4.21 -2.55 6.39
C ASN A 2 4.37 -1.03 6.21
N LYS A 3 4.81 -0.52 5.06
CA LYS A 3 5.01 0.93 4.84
C LYS A 3 3.86 1.65 4.11
N ILE A 4 2.90 0.93 3.51
CA ILE A 4 1.78 1.55 2.78
C ILE A 4 0.62 1.93 3.73
N LYS A 5 0.55 1.32 4.92
CA LYS A 5 -0.55 1.56 5.87
C LYS A 5 -0.61 3.00 6.40
N ASN A 6 0.51 3.73 6.43
CA ASN A 6 0.54 5.10 6.92
C ASN A 6 0.20 6.17 5.85
N THR A 7 -0.10 5.74 4.62
CA THR A 7 -0.36 6.68 3.51
C THR A 7 -1.80 6.69 3.01
N LEU A 8 -2.61 5.70 3.39
CA LEU A 8 -4.04 5.63 3.06
C LEU A 8 -4.84 6.33 4.17
N GLY A 9 -5.49 7.44 3.86
CA GLY A 9 -6.39 8.09 4.83
C GLY A 9 -6.51 9.60 4.73
N ARG A 10 -5.79 10.27 3.80
CA ARG A 10 -5.96 11.72 3.67
C ARG A 10 -7.21 12.05 2.85
N LEU A 11 -8.08 12.89 3.42
CA LEU A 11 -9.27 13.39 2.74
C LEU A 11 -8.95 14.64 1.92
N ILE A 12 -9.38 14.65 0.66
CA ILE A 12 -9.53 15.86 -0.14
C ILE A 12 -10.83 16.54 0.25
N ARG A 13 -10.78 17.85 0.42
CA ARG A 13 -11.93 18.70 0.67
C ARG A 13 -12.15 19.63 -0.51
N SER A 14 -13.41 19.87 -0.88
CA SER A 14 -13.77 20.84 -1.90
C SER A 14 -14.77 21.85 -1.38
N ASN A 15 -14.54 23.12 -1.72
CA ASN A 15 -15.52 24.17 -1.54
C ASN A 15 -16.35 24.24 -2.81
N LYS A 16 -17.51 23.57 -2.82
CA LYS A 16 -18.46 23.70 -3.92
C LYS A 16 -19.23 24.99 -3.70
N GLU A 17 -19.17 25.91 -4.66
CA GLU A 17 -20.06 27.06 -4.69
C GLU A 17 -21.48 26.53 -4.85
N GLN A 18 -22.19 26.39 -3.73
CA GLN A 18 -23.63 26.17 -3.77
C GLN A 18 -24.26 27.53 -4.00
N THR A 19 -25.00 27.66 -5.08
CA THR A 19 -26.12 28.57 -5.13
C THR A 19 -27.13 28.11 -4.08
N GLN A 20 -27.08 28.74 -2.90
CA GLN A 20 -27.96 28.39 -1.79
C GLN A 20 -29.37 28.87 -2.16
N PHE A 21 -30.34 27.96 -2.23
CA PHE A 21 -31.76 28.33 -2.30
C PHE A 21 -32.13 28.98 -0.97
N ALA A 22 -32.31 30.30 -0.95
CA ALA A 22 -32.98 30.95 0.16
C ALA A 22 -34.47 30.56 0.13
N ASN A 23 -34.94 29.83 1.14
CA ASN A 23 -36.37 29.56 1.33
C ASN A 23 -37.06 30.83 1.85
N THR A 24 -37.34 31.77 0.94
CA THR A 24 -38.35 32.80 1.13
C THR A 24 -39.60 32.38 0.38
N ARG A 25 -40.77 32.44 1.04
CA ARG A 25 -42.03 31.77 0.67
C ARG A 25 -42.60 32.05 -0.73
N THR A 26 -41.97 32.88 -1.56
CA THR A 26 -42.36 33.09 -2.97
C THR A 26 -41.22 33.30 -3.95
N ASP A 27 -39.96 33.47 -3.52
CA ASP A 27 -38.84 33.76 -4.42
C ASP A 27 -37.58 33.04 -3.97
N SER A 28 -37.03 32.17 -4.81
CA SER A 28 -35.77 31.49 -4.55
C SER A 28 -34.60 32.31 -5.10
N VAL A 29 -33.91 33.05 -4.24
CA VAL A 29 -32.68 33.76 -4.60
C VAL A 29 -31.48 32.84 -4.38
N MET A 30 -30.72 32.56 -5.45
CA MET A 30 -29.45 31.85 -5.39
C MET A 30 -28.34 32.80 -4.92
N LEU A 31 -27.90 32.67 -3.67
CA LEU A 31 -26.80 33.50 -3.15
C LEU A 31 -25.45 32.81 -3.36
N GLN A 32 -24.55 33.47 -4.11
CA GLN A 32 -23.16 33.07 -4.27
C GLN A 32 -22.34 33.62 -3.11
N THR A 33 -21.81 32.75 -2.24
CA THR A 33 -20.99 33.16 -1.08
C THR A 33 -19.53 33.48 -1.43
N GLY A 34 -19.08 33.16 -2.65
CA GLY A 34 -17.69 33.28 -3.07
C GLY A 34 -16.72 32.56 -2.12
N MET A 35 -15.67 33.25 -1.68
CA MET A 35 -14.64 32.70 -0.78
C MET A 35 -14.97 32.83 0.72
N ARG A 36 -16.16 33.32 1.09
CA ARG A 36 -16.55 33.43 2.50
C ARG A 36 -16.84 32.04 3.08
N GLY A 37 -16.12 31.65 4.14
CA GLY A 37 -16.28 30.33 4.78
C GLY A 37 -15.74 29.16 3.93
N ALA A 38 -14.63 29.36 3.22
CA ALA A 38 -14.09 28.45 2.20
C ALA A 38 -13.55 27.07 2.68
N PHE A 39 -13.87 26.64 3.90
CA PHE A 39 -13.44 25.31 4.36
C PHE A 39 -14.28 24.21 3.70
N GLY A 40 -13.64 23.48 2.79
CA GLY A 40 -14.33 22.50 1.96
C GLY A 40 -14.88 21.28 2.72
N LYS A 41 -15.95 20.70 2.17
CA LYS A 41 -16.53 19.42 2.63
C LYS A 41 -15.67 18.26 2.09
N PRO A 42 -15.53 17.13 2.81
CA PRO A 42 -14.76 15.99 2.32
C PRO A 42 -15.40 15.42 1.03
N GLN A 43 -14.59 15.24 -0.01
CA GLN A 43 -15.04 14.74 -1.32
C GLN A 43 -14.48 13.36 -1.67
N GLY A 44 -13.27 13.03 -1.22
CA GLY A 44 -12.64 11.75 -1.54
C GLY A 44 -11.35 11.53 -0.76
N THR A 45 -10.79 10.32 -0.84
CA THR A 45 -9.53 9.97 -0.18
C THR A 45 -8.39 9.89 -1.19
N VAL A 46 -7.20 10.27 -0.74
CA VAL A 46 -5.96 10.11 -1.52
C VAL A 46 -4.87 9.44 -0.71
N ALA A 47 -4.01 8.71 -1.43
CA ALA A 47 -2.77 8.20 -0.91
C ALA A 47 -1.63 9.18 -1.19
N ARG A 48 -0.85 9.52 -0.15
CA ARG A 48 0.38 10.29 -0.33
C ARG A 48 1.54 9.34 -0.60
N VAL A 49 2.32 9.59 -1.64
CA VAL A 49 3.43 8.72 -2.03
C VAL A 49 4.70 9.56 -2.14
N HIS A 50 5.79 9.07 -1.53
CA HIS A 50 7.12 9.67 -1.63
C HIS A 50 7.93 9.02 -2.77
N VAL A 51 8.97 9.72 -3.23
CA VAL A 51 9.89 9.18 -4.24
C VAL A 51 10.56 7.90 -3.69
N GLY A 52 10.55 6.84 -4.50
CA GLY A 52 11.10 5.53 -4.11
C GLY A 52 10.18 4.68 -3.23
N GLN A 53 8.98 5.15 -2.90
CA GLN A 53 7.98 4.35 -2.19
C GLN A 53 7.31 3.36 -3.15
N VAL A 54 7.22 2.09 -2.72
CA VAL A 54 6.51 1.05 -3.47
C VAL A 54 5.00 1.24 -3.33
N ILE A 55 4.30 1.41 -4.45
CA ILE A 55 2.84 1.58 -4.52
C ILE A 55 2.13 0.23 -4.63
N MET A 56 2.56 -0.60 -5.59
CA MET A 56 1.99 -1.91 -5.87
C MET A 56 3.11 -2.96 -5.90
N SER A 57 2.84 -4.14 -5.34
CA SER A 57 3.77 -5.27 -5.33
C SER A 57 3.03 -6.56 -5.63
N ILE A 58 3.60 -7.39 -6.50
CA ILE A 58 3.02 -8.65 -6.93
C ILE A 58 4.02 -9.77 -6.60
N ARG A 59 3.53 -10.92 -6.11
CA ARG A 59 4.31 -12.15 -5.88
C ARG A 59 3.79 -13.23 -6.83
N THR A 60 4.66 -13.78 -7.67
CA THR A 60 4.34 -14.87 -8.60
C THR A 60 5.46 -15.89 -8.65
N LYS A 61 5.19 -17.03 -9.30
CA LYS A 61 6.21 -17.98 -9.74
C LYS A 61 7.10 -17.34 -10.82
N LEU A 62 8.32 -17.87 -10.97
CA LEU A 62 9.30 -17.35 -11.92
C LEU A 62 8.84 -17.43 -13.39
N GLN A 63 8.04 -18.45 -13.71
CA GLN A 63 7.46 -18.66 -15.05
C GLN A 63 6.63 -17.48 -15.55
N ASN A 64 5.92 -16.77 -14.66
CA ASN A 64 4.99 -15.70 -15.05
C ASN A 64 5.63 -14.31 -15.03
N LYS A 65 6.95 -14.23 -14.91
CA LYS A 65 7.69 -12.96 -14.72
C LYS A 65 7.39 -11.94 -15.83
N GLU A 66 7.41 -12.37 -17.08
CA GLU A 66 7.23 -11.48 -18.24
C GLU A 66 5.82 -10.90 -18.28
N HIS A 67 4.81 -11.75 -18.05
CA HIS A 67 3.41 -11.33 -17.97
C HIS A 67 3.16 -10.30 -16.87
N VAL A 68 3.83 -10.44 -15.72
CA VAL A 68 3.71 -9.47 -14.62
C VAL A 68 4.35 -8.13 -14.98
N ILE A 69 5.49 -8.14 -15.67
CA ILE A 69 6.16 -6.91 -16.12
C ILE A 69 5.24 -6.14 -17.08
N GLU A 70 4.60 -6.83 -18.02
CA GLU A 70 3.64 -6.22 -18.95
C GLU A 70 2.41 -5.68 -18.21
N ALA A 71 1.84 -6.44 -17.27
CA ALA A 71 0.70 -6.00 -16.48
C ALA A 71 1.02 -4.73 -15.67
N LEU A 72 2.21 -4.66 -15.05
CA LEU A 72 2.66 -3.46 -14.34
C LEU A 72 2.94 -2.29 -15.30
N CYS A 73 3.37 -2.57 -16.54
CA CYS A 73 3.53 -1.55 -17.57
C CYS A 73 2.16 -0.97 -17.98
N ARG A 74 1.12 -1.78 -18.08
CA ARG A 74 -0.25 -1.30 -18.33
C ARG A 74 -0.80 -0.53 -17.13
N ALA A 75 -0.56 -1.02 -15.92
CA ALA A 75 -1.02 -0.37 -14.69
C ALA A 75 -0.39 1.00 -14.47
N LYS A 76 0.90 1.18 -14.77
CA LYS A 76 1.59 2.46 -14.52
C LYS A 76 1.01 3.62 -15.33
N PHE A 77 0.38 3.38 -16.49
CA PHE A 77 -0.27 4.43 -17.29
C PHE A 77 -1.48 5.05 -16.58
N LYS A 78 -2.06 4.38 -15.59
CA LYS A 78 -3.16 4.92 -14.79
C LYS A 78 -2.67 5.78 -13.61
N PHE A 79 -1.37 5.80 -13.35
CA PHE A 79 -0.79 6.64 -12.31
C PHE A 79 -0.17 7.89 -12.93
N PRO A 80 -0.31 9.06 -12.29
CA PRO A 80 0.35 10.27 -12.75
C PRO A 80 1.87 10.17 -12.55
N GLY A 81 2.62 10.86 -13.43
CA GLY A 81 4.07 10.97 -13.35
C GLY A 81 4.84 9.78 -13.93
N ARG A 82 6.12 9.67 -13.58
CA ARG A 82 7.00 8.58 -14.04
C ARG A 82 7.11 7.51 -12.97
N GLN A 83 6.73 6.29 -13.32
CA GLN A 83 6.85 5.12 -12.44
C GLN A 83 7.86 4.12 -12.98
N LYS A 84 8.64 3.53 -12.06
CA LYS A 84 9.67 2.54 -12.37
C LYS A 84 9.23 1.16 -11.88
N ILE A 85 9.30 0.18 -12.77
CA ILE A 85 9.08 -1.23 -12.44
C ILE A 85 10.41 -1.79 -11.94
N HIS A 86 10.39 -2.48 -10.81
CA HIS A 86 11.59 -3.07 -10.20
C HIS A 86 11.32 -4.52 -9.81
N ILE A 87 12.25 -5.40 -10.15
CA ILE A 87 12.25 -6.80 -9.71
C ILE A 87 13.04 -6.86 -8.40
N SER A 88 12.38 -7.25 -7.32
CA SER A 88 13.04 -7.36 -6.02
C SER A 88 13.93 -8.61 -5.96
N LYS A 89 15.07 -8.50 -5.26
CA LYS A 89 15.92 -9.65 -4.88
C LYS A 89 15.35 -10.45 -3.70
N LYS A 90 14.28 -9.97 -3.08
CA LYS A 90 13.68 -10.58 -1.89
C LYS A 90 12.79 -11.75 -2.24
N TRP A 91 12.66 -12.69 -1.30
CA TRP A 91 11.70 -13.78 -1.44
C TRP A 91 10.27 -13.28 -1.21
N GLY A 92 9.61 -12.89 -2.30
CA GLY A 92 8.23 -12.41 -2.29
C GLY A 92 8.02 -11.18 -1.39
N PHE A 93 7.11 -11.30 -0.41
CA PHE A 93 6.76 -10.21 0.51
C PHE A 93 7.53 -10.24 1.83
N THR A 94 8.59 -11.05 1.91
CA THR A 94 9.45 -11.16 3.09
C THR A 94 10.53 -10.09 3.09
N LYS A 95 11.32 -10.04 4.17
CA LYS A 95 12.46 -9.13 4.29
C LYS A 95 13.76 -9.73 3.74
N PHE A 96 13.80 -11.04 3.59
CA PHE A 96 14.99 -11.83 3.27
C PHE A 96 15.23 -11.91 1.76
N ASN A 97 16.48 -12.08 1.36
CA ASN A 97 16.87 -12.31 -0.03
C ASN A 97 16.44 -13.70 -0.48
N ALA A 98 16.21 -13.90 -1.77
CA ALA A 98 15.85 -15.19 -2.33
C ALA A 98 16.94 -16.25 -2.08
N ASP A 99 18.20 -15.86 -2.27
CA ASP A 99 19.36 -16.75 -2.19
C ASP A 99 19.59 -17.30 -0.76
N GLU A 100 19.28 -16.51 0.26
CA GLU A 100 19.44 -16.89 1.68
C GLU A 100 18.20 -17.60 2.24
N PHE A 101 17.03 -17.44 1.61
CA PHE A 101 15.76 -17.85 2.16
C PHE A 101 15.69 -19.38 2.33
N GLU A 102 16.12 -20.12 1.32
CA GLU A 102 16.11 -21.59 1.35
C GLU A 102 17.04 -22.13 2.44
N ASN A 103 18.24 -21.54 2.60
CA ASN A 103 19.17 -21.90 3.66
C ASN A 103 18.58 -21.62 5.05
N MET A 104 17.96 -20.46 5.26
CA MET A 104 17.34 -20.12 6.54
C MET A 104 16.12 -21.00 6.88
N VAL A 105 15.42 -21.52 5.88
CA VAL A 105 14.34 -22.50 6.06
C VAL A 105 14.93 -23.86 6.40
N ALA A 106 15.99 -24.30 5.71
CA ALA A 106 16.68 -25.55 6.01
C ALA A 106 17.30 -25.57 7.42
N GLU A 107 17.86 -24.44 7.86
CA GLU A 107 18.33 -24.23 9.24
C GLU A 107 17.20 -24.10 10.28
N LYS A 108 15.92 -24.23 9.87
CA LYS A 108 14.73 -24.04 10.72
C LYS A 108 14.71 -22.69 11.46
N ARG A 109 15.34 -21.65 10.92
CA ARG A 109 15.29 -20.27 11.44
C ARG A 109 14.08 -19.49 10.96
N LEU A 110 13.47 -19.94 9.87
CA LEU A 110 12.21 -19.42 9.34
C LEU A 110 11.13 -20.50 9.41
N ILE A 111 10.06 -20.22 10.13
CA ILE A 111 8.84 -21.06 10.11
C ILE A 111 7.84 -20.44 9.13
N PRO A 112 7.21 -21.23 8.25
CA PRO A 112 6.10 -20.76 7.43
C PRO A 112 4.91 -20.35 8.30
N ASP A 113 4.39 -19.14 8.09
CA ASP A 113 3.23 -18.59 8.80
C ASP A 113 2.18 -18.15 7.77
N GLY A 114 1.62 -19.14 7.08
CA GLY A 114 0.71 -18.95 5.95
C GLY A 114 1.35 -18.21 4.79
N CYS A 115 0.92 -16.96 4.55
CA CYS A 115 1.46 -16.14 3.47
C CYS A 115 2.83 -15.54 3.82
N GLY A 116 3.13 -15.40 5.11
CA GLY A 116 4.36 -14.83 5.64
C GLY A 116 5.32 -15.87 6.21
N VAL A 117 6.37 -15.37 6.87
CA VAL A 117 7.33 -16.19 7.62
C VAL A 117 7.56 -15.59 8.99
N LYS A 118 7.72 -16.46 9.98
CA LYS A 118 8.13 -16.10 11.33
C LYS A 118 9.61 -16.40 11.50
N TYR A 119 10.36 -15.38 11.88
CA TYR A 119 11.78 -15.52 12.23
C TYR A 119 11.93 -16.01 13.66
N ILE A 120 12.71 -17.08 13.84
CA ILE A 120 13.09 -17.60 15.15
C ILE A 120 14.48 -17.04 15.50
N PRO A 121 14.59 -16.21 16.55
CA PRO A 121 15.89 -15.80 17.05
C PRO A 121 16.58 -16.95 17.81
N ASN A 122 17.91 -16.89 17.91
CA ASN A 122 18.71 -17.82 18.72
C ASN A 122 18.59 -17.54 20.24
N ARG A 123 17.46 -16.97 20.68
CA ARG A 123 17.20 -16.57 22.06
C ARG A 123 15.81 -17.02 22.46
N GLY A 124 15.68 -17.59 23.66
CA GLY A 124 14.42 -18.05 24.22
C GLY A 124 14.58 -19.34 25.02
N PRO A 125 13.48 -19.88 25.58
CA PRO A 125 13.50 -21.13 26.32
C PRO A 125 14.03 -22.29 25.46
N LEU A 126 14.97 -23.07 26.01
CA LEU A 126 15.65 -24.16 25.28
C LEU A 126 14.68 -25.26 24.81
N ASP A 127 13.59 -25.49 25.55
CA ASP A 127 12.58 -26.50 25.19
C ASP A 127 11.90 -26.18 23.87
N LYS A 128 11.60 -24.90 23.61
CA LYS A 128 11.04 -24.45 22.33
C LYS A 128 12.04 -24.63 21.19
N TRP A 129 13.33 -24.41 21.46
CA TRP A 129 14.38 -24.64 20.46
C TRP A 129 14.53 -26.12 20.14
N ARG A 130 14.54 -27.00 21.17
CA ARG A 130 14.61 -28.45 21.01
C ARG A 130 13.43 -29.01 20.22
N ALA A 131 12.21 -28.59 20.52
CA ALA A 131 11.00 -29.03 19.80
C ALA A 131 11.00 -28.66 18.31
N LEU A 132 11.77 -27.65 17.92
CA LEU A 132 11.93 -27.27 16.52
C LEU A 132 13.04 -28.07 15.83
N HIS A 133 14.10 -28.42 16.54
CA HIS A 133 15.31 -29.05 15.98
C HIS A 133 15.36 -30.57 16.14
N SER A 134 14.44 -31.17 16.90
CA SER A 134 14.11 -32.60 16.78
C SER A 134 13.63 -32.92 15.37
#